data_AF-A0A4Y2PIC5-F1
#
_entry.id   AF-A0A4Y2PIC5-F1
#
_cell.length_a   1.000
_cell.length_b   1.000
_cell.length_c   1.000
_cell.angle_alpha   90.00
_cell.angle_beta   90.00
_cell.angle_gamma   90.00
#
_symmetry.space_group_name_H-M   'P 1'
#
loop_
_entity.id
_entity.type
_entity.pdbx_description
1 polymer ?
#
loop_
_entity_poly.entity_id
_entity_poly.type
_entity_poly.pdbx_seq_one_letter_code
_entity_poly.pdbx_strand_id
1 'polypeptide(L)'
;MANRFSFAILCGICLLAQGLAFQLEDSLHHFKCFNESLCNDGPLHQKLPTCQNILTPEDSQEKIIYIRDNFFPANFDDGSGLVNAFCNTADDKKPEAYQNIVSGAIANVKRKRDDPEQKGRYNRLYSMLECLFGQLCNSSM
;
A
#
# COMPACT_ATOMS: atom_id res chain seq x y z
N MET A 1 -14.38 -16.13 -39.85
CA MET A 1 -14.33 -16.65 -38.46
C MET A 1 -13.77 -15.55 -37.57
N ALA A 2 -14.66 -14.78 -36.94
CA ALA A 2 -14.25 -13.66 -36.08
C ALA A 2 -13.87 -14.19 -34.69
N ASN A 3 -12.70 -13.74 -34.25
CA ASN A 3 -11.98 -14.21 -33.07
C ASN A 3 -12.77 -13.89 -31.78
N ARG A 4 -13.42 -14.91 -31.19
CA ARG A 4 -14.25 -14.79 -29.97
C ARG A 4 -13.43 -14.70 -28.67
N PHE A 5 -12.10 -14.59 -28.75
CA PHE A 5 -11.21 -14.70 -27.60
C PHE A 5 -10.88 -13.38 -26.86
N SER A 6 -11.32 -12.20 -27.33
CA SER A 6 -10.85 -10.92 -26.75
C SER A 6 -11.72 -10.29 -25.66
N PHE A 7 -13.00 -10.62 -25.51
CA PHE A 7 -13.88 -9.87 -24.58
C PHE A 7 -13.82 -10.34 -23.12
N ALA A 8 -13.63 -11.65 -22.87
CA ALA A 8 -13.60 -12.19 -21.51
C ALA A 8 -12.33 -11.79 -20.73
N ILE A 9 -11.19 -11.68 -21.43
CA ILE A 9 -9.91 -11.28 -20.84
C ILE A 9 -9.94 -9.78 -20.46
N LEU A 10 -10.59 -8.95 -21.28
CA LEU A 10 -10.76 -7.51 -21.00
C LEU A 10 -11.62 -7.27 -19.74
N CYS A 11 -12.69 -8.03 -19.53
CA CYS A 11 -13.50 -7.92 -18.29
C CYS A 11 -12.75 -8.34 -17.03
N GLY A 12 -11.90 -9.39 -17.10
CA GLY A 12 -11.09 -9.82 -15.94
C GLY A 12 -10.08 -8.77 -15.50
N ILE A 13 -9.49 -8.03 -16.45
CA ILE A 13 -8.53 -6.95 -16.15
C ILE A 13 -9.23 -5.71 -15.55
N CYS A 14 -10.47 -5.43 -15.97
CA CYS A 14 -11.30 -4.37 -15.39
C CYS A 14 -11.69 -4.65 -13.93
N LEU A 15 -12.01 -5.91 -13.58
CA LEU A 15 -12.34 -6.29 -12.20
C LEU A 15 -11.12 -6.19 -11.26
N LEU A 16 -9.92 -6.53 -11.75
CA LEU A 16 -8.68 -6.33 -10.99
C LEU A 16 -8.31 -4.84 -10.82
N ALA A 17 -8.74 -3.98 -11.76
CA ALA A 17 -8.55 -2.52 -11.62
C ALA A 17 -9.44 -1.92 -10.53
N GLN A 18 -10.63 -2.49 -10.32
CA GLN A 18 -11.61 -2.02 -9.34
C GLN A 18 -11.22 -2.41 -7.90
N GLY A 19 -10.52 -3.52 -7.69
CA GLY A 19 -10.10 -3.97 -6.34
C GLY A 19 -9.20 -2.98 -5.59
N LEU A 20 -8.30 -2.28 -6.28
CA LEU A 20 -7.43 -1.25 -5.70
C LEU A 20 -8.11 0.13 -5.59
N ALA A 21 -9.11 0.41 -6.43
CA ALA A 21 -9.83 1.69 -6.43
C ALA A 21 -10.88 1.74 -5.31
N PHE A 22 -11.47 0.60 -4.96
CA PHE A 22 -12.52 0.49 -3.93
C PHE A 22 -11.99 0.56 -2.49
N GLN A 23 -10.67 0.44 -2.25
CA GLN A 23 -10.09 0.47 -0.90
C GLN A 23 -9.82 1.87 -0.34
N LEU A 24 -9.82 2.93 -1.16
CA LEU A 24 -9.49 4.29 -0.68
C LEU A 24 -10.69 5.01 -0.05
N GLU A 25 -11.91 4.76 -0.53
CA GLU A 25 -13.13 5.39 -0.01
C GLU A 25 -13.46 4.93 1.42
N ASP A 26 -12.93 3.78 1.86
CA ASP A 26 -13.04 3.25 3.23
C ASP A 26 -11.78 3.53 4.08
N SER A 27 -10.85 4.34 3.57
CA SER A 27 -9.53 4.55 4.20
C SER A 27 -9.63 5.19 5.59
N LEU A 28 -10.57 6.10 5.83
CA LEU A 28 -10.81 6.67 7.16
C LEU A 28 -11.33 5.63 8.17
N HIS A 29 -12.04 4.60 7.73
CA HIS A 29 -12.46 3.50 8.61
C HIS A 29 -11.24 2.68 9.06
N HIS A 30 -10.29 2.47 8.14
CA HIS A 30 -9.04 1.77 8.40
C HIS A 30 -7.99 2.63 9.12
N PHE A 31 -8.16 3.96 9.15
CA PHE A 31 -7.23 4.88 9.82
C PHE A 31 -7.06 4.55 11.30
N LYS A 32 -8.16 4.32 12.03
CA LYS A 32 -8.08 4.01 13.46
C LYS A 32 -7.28 2.73 13.69
N CYS A 33 -7.62 1.66 12.97
CA CYS A 33 -6.90 0.40 13.11
C CYS A 33 -5.43 0.55 12.69
N PHE A 34 -5.14 1.31 11.63
CA PHE A 34 -3.78 1.58 11.17
C PHE A 34 -2.96 2.31 12.23
N ASN A 35 -3.49 3.40 12.77
CA ASN A 35 -2.80 4.20 13.77
C ASN A 35 -2.53 3.39 15.04
N GLU A 36 -3.55 2.69 15.57
CA GLU A 36 -3.39 1.86 16.77
C GLU A 36 -2.45 0.68 16.52
N SER A 37 -2.61 -0.03 15.39
CA SER A 37 -1.83 -1.23 15.11
C SER A 37 -0.39 -0.96 14.74
N LEU A 38 -0.08 0.22 14.16
CA LEU A 38 1.26 0.57 13.72
C LEU A 38 2.08 1.25 14.82
N CYS A 39 1.46 2.13 15.61
CA CYS A 39 2.19 3.00 16.56
C CYS A 39 2.17 2.51 18.01
N ASN A 40 1.29 1.57 18.39
CA ASN A 40 1.16 1.08 19.76
C ASN A 40 1.45 -0.44 19.89
N ASP A 41 2.48 -0.94 19.22
CA ASP A 41 2.89 -2.37 19.23
C ASP A 41 1.80 -3.38 18.82
N GLY A 42 0.80 -2.92 18.06
CA GLY A 42 -0.33 -3.75 17.65
C GLY A 42 0.01 -4.78 16.53
N PRO A 43 -1.00 -5.51 16.05
CA PRO A 43 -0.81 -6.63 15.12
C PRO A 43 -0.05 -6.25 13.83
N LEU A 44 -0.28 -5.03 13.34
CA LEU A 44 0.43 -4.52 12.17
C LEU A 44 1.90 -4.25 12.48
N HIS A 45 2.25 -3.65 13.62
CA HIS A 45 3.64 -3.44 14.03
C HIS A 45 4.42 -4.76 14.04
N GLN A 46 3.82 -5.81 14.60
CA GLN A 46 4.43 -7.14 14.70
C GLN A 46 4.58 -7.85 13.35
N LYS A 47 3.62 -7.66 12.44
CA LYS A 47 3.59 -8.33 11.13
C LYS A 47 4.15 -7.49 9.98
N LEU A 48 4.47 -6.22 10.23
CA LEU A 48 5.07 -5.32 9.26
C LEU A 48 6.35 -5.91 8.65
N PRO A 49 7.29 -6.50 9.42
CA PRO A 49 8.47 -7.14 8.84
C PRO A 49 8.11 -8.28 7.87
N THR A 50 7.12 -9.10 8.23
CA THR A 50 6.64 -10.21 7.37
C THR A 50 6.08 -9.71 6.05
N CYS A 51 5.24 -8.66 6.07
CA CYS A 51 4.71 -8.07 4.84
C CYS A 51 5.80 -7.35 4.03
N GLN A 52 6.79 -6.75 4.69
CA GLN A 52 7.92 -6.09 4.02
C GLN A 52 8.86 -7.07 3.33
N ASN A 53 9.04 -8.28 3.88
CA ASN A 53 9.88 -9.34 3.30
C ASN A 53 9.38 -9.86 1.93
N ILE A 54 8.17 -9.49 1.51
CA ILE A 54 7.66 -9.75 0.15
C ILE A 54 8.45 -8.91 -0.88
N LEU A 55 8.94 -7.74 -0.49
CA LEU A 55 9.66 -6.83 -1.37
C LEU A 55 11.14 -7.19 -1.43
N THR A 56 11.77 -6.95 -2.58
CA THR A 56 13.23 -6.86 -2.62
C THR A 56 13.68 -5.55 -1.96
N PRO A 57 14.95 -5.43 -1.56
CA PRO A 57 15.48 -4.18 -1.03
C PRO A 57 15.25 -2.99 -1.98
N GLU A 58 15.42 -3.19 -3.29
CA GLU A 58 15.22 -2.14 -4.30
C GLU A 58 13.75 -1.72 -4.39
N ASP A 59 12.82 -2.67 -4.41
CA ASP A 59 11.38 -2.38 -4.45
C ASP A 59 10.93 -1.61 -3.21
N SER A 60 11.47 -1.99 -2.04
CA SER A 60 11.19 -1.31 -0.77
C SER A 60 11.71 0.12 -0.79
N GLN A 61 12.97 0.32 -1.17
CA GLN A 61 13.60 1.64 -1.22
C GLN A 61 12.93 2.56 -2.25
N GLU A 62 12.67 2.07 -3.46
CA GLU A 62 11.99 2.85 -4.51
C GLU A 62 10.61 3.30 -4.04
N LYS A 63 9.85 2.42 -3.39
CA LYS A 63 8.53 2.74 -2.82
C LYS A 63 8.62 3.84 -1.76
N ILE A 64 9.57 3.73 -0.83
CA ILE A 64 9.73 4.70 0.26
C ILE A 64 10.10 6.08 -0.28
N ILE A 65 11.07 6.15 -1.19
CA ILE A 65 11.47 7.40 -1.86
C ILE A 65 10.29 8.00 -2.62
N TYR A 66 9.54 7.17 -3.35
CA TYR A 66 8.37 7.66 -4.10
C TYR A 66 7.30 8.26 -3.19
N ILE A 67 6.99 7.63 -2.05
CA ILE A 67 6.03 8.15 -1.07
C ILE A 67 6.54 9.48 -0.50
N ARG A 68 7.81 9.54 -0.09
CA ARG A 68 8.41 10.74 0.47
C ARG A 68 8.32 11.93 -0.48
N ASP A 69 8.78 11.73 -1.71
CA ASP A 69 9.00 12.84 -2.63
C ASP A 69 7.69 13.37 -3.23
N ASN A 70 6.61 12.57 -3.22
CA ASN A 70 5.37 12.90 -3.94
C ASN A 70 4.11 12.99 -3.06
N PHE A 71 4.11 12.40 -1.86
CA PHE A 71 2.88 12.28 -1.05
C PHE A 71 3.07 12.69 0.41
N PHE A 72 4.14 12.25 1.05
CA PHE A 72 4.38 12.52 2.46
C PHE A 72 5.81 13.04 2.66
N PRO A 73 6.05 14.33 2.36
CA PRO A 73 7.38 14.93 2.43
C PRO A 73 7.80 15.17 3.87
N ALA A 74 8.27 14.10 4.52
CA ALA A 74 8.88 14.12 5.84
C ALA A 74 10.31 13.57 5.77
N ASN A 75 11.05 13.69 6.87
CA ASN A 75 12.44 13.25 6.93
C ASN A 75 12.53 11.74 7.24
N PHE A 76 12.57 10.92 6.19
CA PHE A 76 12.81 9.48 6.29
C PHE A 76 13.47 8.92 5.01
N ASP A 77 14.24 7.85 5.14
CA ASP A 77 14.92 7.17 4.02
C ASP A 77 14.58 5.69 3.89
N ASP A 78 13.88 5.12 4.89
CA ASP A 78 13.51 3.71 4.93
C ASP A 78 12.11 3.50 5.53
N GLY A 79 11.70 2.23 5.59
CA GLY A 79 10.39 1.85 6.14
C GLY A 79 10.23 2.15 7.63
N SER A 80 11.30 2.05 8.43
CA SER A 80 11.24 2.36 9.87
C SER A 80 11.11 3.87 10.09
N GLY A 81 11.87 4.66 9.34
CA GLY A 81 11.77 6.11 9.31
C GLY A 81 10.39 6.59 8.89
N LEU A 82 9.76 5.95 7.88
CA LEU A 82 8.39 6.27 7.47
C LEU A 82 7.39 6.03 8.62
N VAL A 83 7.49 4.88 9.31
CA VAL A 83 6.63 4.56 10.46
C VAL A 83 6.84 5.59 11.57
N ASN A 84 8.09 5.90 11.89
CA ASN A 84 8.42 6.89 12.92
C ASN A 84 7.90 8.29 12.56
N ALA A 85 8.03 8.71 11.28
CA ALA A 85 7.50 9.99 10.81
C ALA A 85 5.97 10.06 10.94
N PHE A 86 5.27 8.98 10.59
CA PHE A 86 3.82 8.90 10.75
C PHE A 86 3.40 8.94 12.23
N CYS A 87 4.02 8.11 13.08
CA CYS A 87 3.64 8.02 14.50
C CYS A 87 3.90 9.32 15.28
N ASN A 88 4.92 10.11 14.87
CA ASN A 88 5.24 11.43 15.44
C ASN A 88 4.50 12.60 14.76
N THR A 89 3.68 12.34 13.74
CA THR A 89 2.80 13.37 13.16
C THR A 89 1.77 13.79 14.22
N ALA A 90 1.42 15.09 14.27
CA ALA A 90 0.40 15.58 15.19
C ALA A 90 -0.94 14.85 14.98
N ASP A 91 -1.67 14.54 16.06
CA ASP A 91 -2.87 13.67 16.00
C ASP A 91 -3.97 14.23 15.07
N ASP A 92 -4.11 15.55 14.98
CA ASP A 92 -5.04 16.23 14.06
C ASP A 92 -4.62 16.12 12.59
N LYS A 93 -3.34 15.84 12.32
CA LYS A 93 -2.74 15.66 10.98
C LYS A 93 -2.55 14.21 10.57
N LYS A 94 -2.63 13.27 11.51
CA LYS A 94 -2.47 11.83 11.23
C LYS A 94 -3.45 11.28 10.18
N PRO A 95 -4.74 11.66 10.14
CA PRO A 95 -5.65 11.18 9.09
C PRO A 95 -5.17 11.56 7.67
N GLU A 96 -4.71 12.80 7.50
CA GLU A 96 -4.17 13.30 6.24
C GLU A 96 -2.85 12.59 5.88
N ALA A 97 -1.94 12.45 6.85
CA ALA A 97 -0.69 11.71 6.65
C ALA A 97 -0.93 10.25 6.25
N TYR A 98 -1.89 9.58 6.89
CA TYR A 98 -2.30 8.22 6.54
C TYR A 98 -2.82 8.15 5.09
N GLN A 99 -3.72 9.06 4.71
CA GLN A 99 -4.25 9.12 3.34
C GLN A 99 -3.13 9.33 2.31
N ASN A 100 -2.19 10.22 2.60
CA ASN A 100 -1.04 10.47 1.73
C ASN A 100 -0.15 9.24 1.57
N ILE A 101 0.18 8.55 2.67
CA ILE A 101 1.02 7.34 2.64
C ILE A 101 0.33 6.21 1.85
N VAL A 102 -0.95 5.95 2.12
CA VAL A 102 -1.72 4.91 1.43
C VAL A 102 -1.88 5.25 -0.06
N SER A 103 -2.21 6.49 -0.37
CA SER A 103 -2.33 6.96 -1.76
C SER A 103 -1.01 6.85 -2.52
N GLY A 104 0.10 7.22 -1.88
CA GLY A 104 1.43 7.09 -2.45
C GLY A 104 1.83 5.65 -2.70
N ALA A 105 1.54 4.75 -1.77
CA ALA A 105 1.80 3.33 -1.94
C ALA A 105 0.99 2.74 -3.11
N ILE A 106 -0.31 3.05 -3.21
CA ILE A 106 -1.18 2.60 -4.31
C ILE A 106 -0.74 3.21 -5.64
N ALA A 107 -0.40 4.49 -5.68
CA ALA A 107 0.10 5.16 -6.88
C ALA A 107 1.41 4.53 -7.37
N ASN A 108 2.32 4.15 -6.45
CA ASN A 108 3.54 3.44 -6.80
C ASN A 108 3.24 2.09 -7.48
N VAL A 109 2.28 1.32 -6.95
CA VAL A 109 1.87 0.04 -7.54
C VAL A 109 1.26 0.25 -8.93
N LYS A 110 0.33 1.20 -9.06
CA LYS A 110 -0.35 1.51 -10.33
C LYS A 110 0.65 1.87 -11.44
N ARG A 111 1.69 2.66 -11.12
CA ARG A 111 2.75 3.04 -12.07
C ARG A 111 3.48 1.84 -12.68
N LYS A 112 3.53 0.70 -11.99
CA LYS A 112 4.23 -0.52 -12.43
C LYS A 112 3.30 -1.54 -13.11
N ARG A 113 2.00 -1.29 -13.16
CA ARG A 113 0.99 -2.25 -13.63
C ARG A 113 1.07 -2.51 -15.13
N ASP A 114 1.24 -1.46 -15.92
CA ASP A 114 1.07 -1.52 -17.38
C ASP A 114 2.39 -1.82 -18.12
N ASP A 115 3.50 -1.94 -17.39
CA ASP A 115 4.81 -2.29 -17.93
C ASP A 115 5.10 -3.80 -17.76
N PRO A 116 5.16 -4.58 -18.86
CA PRO A 116 5.41 -6.02 -18.80
C PRO A 116 6.74 -6.40 -18.13
N GLU A 117 7.76 -5.56 -18.24
CA GLU A 117 9.06 -5.78 -17.60
C GLU A 117 8.98 -5.59 -16.08
N GLN A 118 7.97 -4.85 -15.62
CA GLN A 118 7.73 -4.56 -14.20
C GLN A 118 6.70 -5.48 -13.56
N LYS A 119 6.13 -6.44 -14.30
CA LYS A 119 5.09 -7.36 -13.79
C LYS A 119 5.50 -8.05 -12.49
N GLY A 120 6.76 -8.46 -12.37
CA GLY A 120 7.29 -9.05 -11.13
C GLY A 120 7.28 -8.07 -9.95
N ARG A 121 7.66 -6.81 -10.18
CA ARG A 121 7.63 -5.75 -9.14
C ARG A 121 6.20 -5.39 -8.76
N TYR A 122 5.32 -5.22 -9.75
CA TYR A 122 3.89 -5.00 -9.53
C TYR A 122 3.30 -6.06 -8.61
N ASN A 123 3.53 -7.35 -8.91
CA ASN A 123 3.00 -8.45 -8.10
C ASN A 123 3.50 -8.38 -6.65
N ARG A 124 4.80 -8.16 -6.42
CA ARG A 124 5.35 -8.04 -5.05
C ARG A 124 4.79 -6.84 -4.29
N LEU A 125 4.72 -5.68 -4.94
CA LEU A 125 4.15 -4.47 -4.34
C LEU A 125 2.67 -4.65 -4.01
N TYR A 126 1.91 -5.27 -4.91
CA TYR A 126 0.50 -5.59 -4.70
C TYR A 126 0.30 -6.56 -3.54
N SER A 127 1.02 -7.69 -3.52
CA SER A 127 0.94 -8.67 -2.43
C SER A 127 1.36 -8.11 -1.07
N MET A 128 2.33 -7.19 -1.04
CA MET A 128 2.70 -6.46 0.17
C MET A 128 1.54 -5.61 0.69
N LEU A 129 0.83 -4.89 -0.18
CA LEU A 129 -0.35 -4.13 0.22
C LEU A 129 -1.46 -5.05 0.71
N GLU A 130 -1.77 -6.15 0.01
CA GLU A 130 -2.76 -7.13 0.48
C GLU A 130 -2.41 -7.69 1.86
N CYS A 131 -1.12 -7.98 2.11
CA CYS A 131 -0.65 -8.41 3.42
C CYS A 131 -0.94 -7.35 4.48
N LEU A 132 -0.56 -6.08 4.24
CA LEU A 132 -0.77 -4.98 5.19
C LEU A 132 -2.25 -4.75 5.47
N PHE A 133 -3.08 -4.60 4.44
CA PHE A 133 -4.51 -4.37 4.59
C PHE A 133 -5.22 -5.56 5.24
N GLY A 134 -4.79 -6.78 4.94
CA GLY A 134 -5.26 -7.99 5.61
C GLY A 134 -4.89 -8.06 7.10
N GLN A 135 -3.91 -7.30 7.58
CA GLN A 135 -3.58 -7.22 9.01
C GLN A 135 -4.27 -6.06 9.73
N LEU A 136 -4.85 -5.10 9.01
CA LEU A 136 -5.24 -3.83 9.62
C LEU A 136 -6.37 -3.97 10.64
N CYS A 137 -7.34 -4.86 10.46
CA CYS A 137 -8.45 -4.99 11.42
C CYS A 137 -8.86 -6.46 11.72
N ASN A 138 -7.99 -7.44 11.44
CA ASN A 138 -8.25 -8.87 11.69
C ASN A 138 -8.10 -9.30 13.16
N SER A 139 -8.04 -8.34 14.10
CA SER A 139 -7.90 -8.60 15.54
C SER A 139 -9.10 -8.13 16.38
N SER A 140 -10.23 -7.86 15.72
CA SER A 140 -11.48 -7.42 16.36
C SER A 140 -12.60 -8.47 16.33
N MET A 141 -12.29 -9.75 16.10
CA MET A 141 -13.23 -10.88 16.25
C MET A 141 -12.72 -11.87 17.30
#